data_AF-A0A3C0TGW4-F1
#
_entry.id   AF-A0A3C0TGW4-F1
#
_cell.length_a   1.000
_cell.length_b   1.000
_cell.length_c   1.000
_cell.angle_alpha   90.00
_cell.angle_beta   90.00
_cell.angle_gamma   90.00
#
_symmetry.space_group_name_H-M   'P 1'
#
loop_
_entity.id
_entity.type
_entity.pdbx_description
1 polymer ?
#
loop_
_entity_poly.entity_id
_entity_poly.type
_entity_poly.pdbx_seq_one_letter_code
_entity_poly.pdbx_strand_id
1 'polypeptide(L)'
;MDLYTDRNEIICPECDGLMVFKGKGLFECEECGYEYLNDYGKVRRFLDKRGHGTVPEISVATGISIGKVLELLKEGRVMLTRDSVLKLHCDCCGAIIRFGMLCDRCAHRIKTGEISMKEPTGSTLDTATGTYRVLSSEPGNGMRFVNNQPERIRKQNRHKEDETK
;
A
#
# COMPACT_ATOMS: atom_id res chain seq x y z
N MET A 1 -8.31 -37.59 -11.96
CA MET A 1 -7.53 -37.17 -13.15
C MET A 1 -7.69 -35.67 -13.19
N ASP A 2 -6.98 -35.03 -12.26
CA ASP A 2 -7.29 -33.69 -11.81
C ASP A 2 -6.38 -32.72 -12.55
N LEU A 3 -7.01 -32.01 -13.48
CA LEU A 3 -6.41 -31.13 -14.46
C LEU A 3 -5.85 -29.91 -13.75
N TYR A 4 -4.61 -30.02 -13.31
CA TYR A 4 -3.70 -28.91 -13.08
C TYR A 4 -3.54 -28.11 -14.39
N THR A 5 -4.44 -27.17 -14.66
CA THR A 5 -4.10 -25.98 -15.44
C THR A 5 -3.26 -25.08 -14.52
N ASP A 6 -2.02 -25.51 -14.28
CA ASP A 6 -1.04 -24.91 -13.36
C ASP A 6 -0.36 -23.65 -13.95
N ARG A 7 -0.77 -23.22 -15.14
CA ARG A 7 -0.14 -22.09 -15.83
C ARG A 7 -1.08 -20.91 -15.76
N ASN A 8 -0.66 -19.90 -14.99
CA ASN A 8 -1.25 -18.57 -14.91
C ASN A 8 -1.07 -17.85 -16.27
N GLU A 9 -1.69 -18.40 -17.32
CA GLU A 9 -1.62 -17.97 -18.71
C GLU A 9 -2.51 -16.74 -18.87
N ILE A 10 -1.93 -15.64 -19.33
CA ILE A 10 -2.67 -14.41 -19.61
C ILE A 10 -3.12 -14.48 -21.07
N ILE A 11 -4.43 -14.36 -21.28
CA ILE A 11 -5.07 -14.41 -22.59
C ILE A 11 -5.33 -12.98 -23.08
N CYS A 12 -5.09 -12.74 -24.37
CA CYS A 12 -5.30 -11.46 -25.00
C CYS A 12 -6.80 -11.11 -25.06
N PRO A 13 -7.22 -9.91 -24.62
CA PRO A 13 -8.64 -9.53 -24.66
C PRO A 13 -9.17 -9.26 -26.07
N GLU A 14 -8.31 -9.06 -27.07
CA GLU A 14 -8.71 -8.68 -28.43
C GLU A 14 -8.84 -9.88 -29.39
N CYS A 15 -8.01 -10.92 -29.20
CA CYS A 15 -7.94 -12.05 -30.15
C CYS A 15 -7.87 -13.43 -29.49
N ASP A 16 -7.99 -13.50 -28.16
CA ASP A 16 -7.85 -14.75 -27.38
C ASP A 16 -6.49 -15.47 -27.53
N GLY A 17 -5.50 -14.82 -28.15
CA GLY A 17 -4.13 -15.32 -28.27
C GLY A 17 -3.37 -15.28 -26.95
N LEU A 18 -2.28 -16.04 -26.87
CA LEU A 18 -1.41 -16.07 -25.70
C LEU A 18 -0.65 -14.75 -25.54
N MET A 19 -0.61 -14.22 -24.31
CA MET A 19 0.24 -13.08 -23.97
C MET A 19 1.58 -13.53 -23.41
N VAL A 20 2.67 -13.06 -24.02
CA VAL A 20 4.04 -13.36 -23.60
C VAL A 20 4.59 -12.22 -22.76
N PHE A 21 5.22 -12.57 -21.65
CA PHE A 21 5.88 -11.61 -20.77
C PHE A 21 7.14 -11.03 -21.44
N LYS A 22 7.14 -9.72 -21.68
CA LYS A 22 8.28 -9.00 -22.27
C LYS A 22 9.19 -8.35 -21.23
N GLY A 23 8.86 -8.47 -19.93
CA GLY A 23 9.63 -7.88 -18.85
C GLY A 23 8.95 -6.66 -18.22
N LYS A 24 9.39 -6.29 -17.01
CA LYS A 24 8.90 -5.11 -16.27
C LYS A 24 7.37 -5.02 -16.11
N GLY A 25 6.65 -6.13 -16.14
CA GLY A 25 5.19 -6.15 -16.04
C GLY A 25 4.44 -5.90 -17.36
N LEU A 26 5.16 -5.86 -18.49
CA LEU A 26 4.61 -5.78 -19.84
C LEU A 26 4.39 -7.19 -20.40
N PHE A 27 3.21 -7.36 -20.98
CA PHE A 27 2.80 -8.54 -21.73
C PHE A 27 2.40 -8.10 -23.13
N GLU A 28 2.73 -8.91 -24.13
CA GLU A 28 2.41 -8.62 -25.52
C GLU A 28 1.81 -9.88 -26.14
N CYS A 29 0.71 -9.70 -26.86
CA CYS A 29 0.11 -10.79 -27.62
C CYS A 29 0.96 -11.13 -28.85
N GLU A 30 1.27 -12.41 -29.05
CA GLU A 30 2.07 -12.86 -30.21
C GLU A 30 1.30 -12.79 -31.54
N GLU A 31 -0.03 -12.77 -31.50
CA GLU A 31 -0.87 -12.79 -32.70
C GLU A 31 -1.22 -11.38 -33.20
N CYS A 32 -1.70 -10.52 -32.31
CA CYS A 32 -2.18 -9.18 -32.67
C CYS A 32 -1.26 -8.04 -32.21
N GLY A 33 -0.21 -8.32 -31.42
CA GLY A 33 0.69 -7.30 -30.88
C GLY A 33 0.09 -6.44 -29.77
N TYR A 34 -1.08 -6.80 -29.22
CA TYR A 34 -1.69 -6.05 -28.13
C TYR A 34 -0.80 -6.02 -26.88
N GLU A 35 -0.52 -4.82 -26.38
CA GLU A 35 0.26 -4.60 -25.16
C GLU A 35 -0.64 -4.51 -23.92
N TYR A 36 -0.37 -5.34 -22.92
CA TYR A 36 -1.02 -5.30 -21.62
C TYR A 36 0.00 -5.03 -20.51
N LEU A 37 -0.34 -4.11 -19.60
CA LEU A 37 0.43 -3.87 -18.39
C LEU A 37 -0.33 -4.42 -17.18
N ASN A 38 0.33 -5.29 -16.43
CA ASN A 38 -0.17 -5.70 -15.12
C ASN A 38 -0.02 -4.56 -14.10
N ASP A 39 -0.57 -4.75 -12.90
CA ASP A 39 -0.54 -3.73 -11.83
C ASP A 39 0.89 -3.29 -11.51
N TYR A 40 1.84 -4.23 -11.44
CA TYR A 40 3.27 -3.92 -11.27
C TYR A 40 3.82 -3.06 -12.42
N GLY A 41 3.52 -3.42 -13.68
CA GLY A 41 3.99 -2.73 -14.86
C GLY A 41 3.45 -1.31 -14.97
N LYS A 42 2.20 -1.08 -14.55
CA LYS A 42 1.61 0.27 -14.47
C LYS A 42 2.34 1.14 -13.45
N VAL A 43 2.55 0.63 -12.23
CA VAL A 43 3.32 1.34 -11.19
C VAL A 43 4.75 1.61 -11.65
N ARG A 44 5.41 0.59 -12.24
CA ARG A 44 6.78 0.73 -12.73
C ARG A 44 6.88 1.76 -13.84
N ARG A 45 5.98 1.75 -14.81
CA ARG A 45 5.95 2.73 -15.92
C ARG A 45 5.71 4.14 -15.42
N PHE A 46 4.90 4.31 -14.38
CA PHE A 46 4.72 5.60 -13.72
C PHE A 46 6.02 6.09 -13.08
N LEU A 47 6.71 5.22 -12.33
CA LEU A 47 7.96 5.56 -11.67
C LEU A 47 9.12 5.78 -12.65
N ASP A 48 9.21 5.01 -13.73
CA ASP A 48 10.22 5.21 -14.77
C ASP A 48 10.01 6.57 -15.49
N LYS A 49 8.76 7.05 -15.62
CA LYS A 49 8.45 8.35 -16.26
C LYS A 49 8.64 9.55 -15.33
N ARG A 50 8.18 9.44 -14.08
CA ARG A 50 8.15 10.57 -13.12
C ARG A 50 9.33 10.57 -12.16
N GLY A 51 10.03 9.43 -12.03
CA GLY A 51 11.13 9.20 -11.10
C GLY A 51 10.69 8.94 -9.66
N HIS A 52 9.66 9.64 -9.19
CA HIS A 52 9.17 9.58 -7.81
C HIS A 52 7.65 9.78 -7.73
N GLY A 53 7.06 9.29 -6.65
CA GLY A 53 5.66 9.51 -6.34
C GLY A 53 5.27 8.89 -5.01
N THR A 54 4.33 9.52 -4.33
CA THR A 54 3.68 8.99 -3.14
C THR A 54 2.65 7.90 -3.53
N VAL A 55 2.32 6.98 -2.62
CA VAL A 55 1.31 5.93 -2.88
C VAL A 55 -0.04 6.49 -3.37
N PRO A 56 -0.64 7.55 -2.78
CA PRO A 56 -1.89 8.10 -3.30
C PRO A 56 -1.73 8.68 -4.71
N GLU A 57 -0.60 9.34 -5.02
CA GLU A 57 -0.34 9.80 -6.39
C GLU A 57 -0.21 8.64 -7.37
N ILE A 58 0.52 7.58 -6.99
CA ILE A 58 0.65 6.37 -7.80
C ILE A 58 -0.72 5.74 -8.01
N SER A 59 -1.53 5.61 -6.96
CA SER A 59 -2.87 5.04 -7.01
C SER A 59 -3.77 5.82 -7.98
N VAL A 60 -3.80 7.14 -7.86
CA VAL A 60 -4.58 8.02 -8.77
C VAL A 60 -4.06 7.94 -10.20
N ALA A 61 -2.74 7.98 -10.41
CA ALA A 61 -2.15 8.00 -11.74
C ALA A 61 -2.21 6.64 -12.47
N THR A 62 -2.21 5.53 -11.73
CA THR A 62 -2.22 4.17 -12.29
C THR A 62 -3.60 3.50 -12.26
N GLY A 63 -4.55 4.06 -11.50
CA GLY A 63 -5.86 3.48 -11.26
C GLY A 63 -5.85 2.23 -10.36
N ILE A 64 -4.72 1.94 -9.72
CA ILE A 64 -4.56 0.79 -8.82
C ILE A 64 -4.95 1.19 -7.41
N SER A 65 -5.56 0.29 -6.64
CA SER A 65 -5.91 0.55 -5.25
C SER A 65 -4.67 0.78 -4.38
N ILE A 66 -4.79 1.66 -3.38
CA ILE A 66 -3.72 1.95 -2.41
C ILE A 66 -3.18 0.66 -1.77
N GLY A 67 -4.06 -0.29 -1.42
CA GLY A 67 -3.68 -1.58 -0.84
C GLY A 67 -2.74 -2.39 -1.75
N LYS A 68 -3.05 -2.49 -3.05
CA LYS A 68 -2.18 -3.18 -4.02
C LYS A 68 -0.84 -2.47 -4.22
N VAL A 69 -0.84 -1.14 -4.25
CA VAL A 69 0.42 -0.38 -4.34
C VAL A 69 1.31 -0.63 -3.11
N LEU A 70 0.71 -0.70 -1.91
CA LEU A 70 1.43 -1.05 -0.68
C LEU A 70 1.96 -2.49 -0.70
N GLU A 71 1.20 -3.44 -1.26
CA GLU A 71 1.67 -4.82 -1.46
C GLU A 71 2.91 -4.87 -2.34
N LEU A 72 2.91 -4.17 -3.48
CA LEU A 72 4.07 -4.07 -4.38
C LEU A 72 5.31 -3.45 -3.70
N LEU A 73 5.10 -2.52 -2.76
CA LEU A 73 6.17 -1.94 -1.94
C LEU A 73 6.69 -2.91 -0.88
N LYS A 74 5.81 -3.71 -0.26
CA LYS A 74 6.17 -4.77 0.70
C LYS A 74 6.96 -5.89 0.04
N GLU A 75 6.60 -6.26 -1.19
CA GLU A 75 7.36 -7.24 -1.98
C GLU A 75 8.76 -6.74 -2.37
N GLY A 76 9.06 -5.44 -2.17
CA GLY A 76 10.35 -4.85 -2.51
C GLY A 76 10.58 -4.70 -4.02
N ARG A 77 9.56 -4.91 -4.84
CA ARG A 77 9.63 -4.78 -6.31
C ARG A 77 9.67 -3.31 -6.75
N VAL A 78 9.31 -2.40 -5.84
CA VAL A 78 9.26 -0.96 -6.01
C VAL A 78 9.81 -0.28 -4.74
N MET A 79 10.48 0.87 -4.88
CA MET A 79 11.02 1.63 -3.74
C MET A 79 10.47 3.05 -3.68
N LEU A 80 10.22 3.53 -2.46
CA LEU A 80 9.86 4.93 -2.22
C LEU A 80 11.09 5.86 -2.28
N THR A 81 10.88 7.06 -2.81
CA THR A 81 11.88 8.13 -2.76
C THR A 81 12.00 8.71 -1.34
N ARG A 82 13.11 9.42 -1.07
CA ARG A 82 13.39 9.95 0.27
C ARG A 82 12.37 11.00 0.69
N ASP A 83 11.81 11.70 -0.30
CA ASP A 83 10.87 12.81 -0.13
C ASP A 83 9.40 12.37 -0.11
N SER A 84 9.13 11.05 -0.08
CA SER A 84 7.76 10.55 0.03
C SER A 84 7.17 10.91 1.40
N VAL A 85 5.96 11.51 1.39
CA VAL A 85 5.18 11.80 2.61
C VAL A 85 4.82 10.51 3.35
N LEU A 86 4.67 9.40 2.62
CA LEU A 86 4.41 8.09 3.19
C LEU A 86 5.69 7.41 3.65
N LYS A 87 5.63 6.92 4.89
CA LYS A 87 6.70 6.22 5.57
C LYS A 87 6.29 4.77 5.75
N LEU A 88 7.10 3.85 5.24
CA LEU A 88 6.95 2.45 5.63
C LEU A 88 7.57 2.26 7.02
N HIS A 89 7.02 1.40 7.86
CA HIS A 89 7.52 1.08 9.20
C HIS A 89 7.91 -0.40 9.30
N CYS A 90 9.06 -0.68 9.90
CA CYS A 90 9.51 -2.04 10.18
C CYS A 90 8.54 -2.72 11.14
N ASP A 91 8.04 -3.90 10.80
CA ASP A 91 7.10 -4.65 11.65
C ASP A 91 7.75 -5.14 12.95
N CYS A 92 9.07 -5.22 13.00
CA CYS A 92 9.81 -5.66 14.19
C CYS A 92 10.17 -4.51 15.15
N CYS A 93 10.49 -3.31 14.64
CA CYS A 93 11.01 -2.22 15.48
C CYS A 93 10.39 -0.84 15.22
N GLY A 94 9.44 -0.73 14.29
CA GLY A 94 8.76 0.52 13.92
C GLY A 94 9.63 1.53 13.14
N ALA A 95 10.90 1.22 12.87
CA ALA A 95 11.81 2.09 12.13
C ALA A 95 11.29 2.39 10.72
N ILE A 96 11.53 3.60 10.21
CA ILE A 96 11.10 3.97 8.87
C ILE A 96 11.93 3.20 7.83
N ILE A 97 11.25 2.47 6.94
CA ILE A 97 11.82 1.73 5.82
C ILE A 97 11.32 2.32 4.49
N ARG A 98 12.00 1.97 3.40
CA ARG A 98 11.70 2.49 2.05
C ARG A 98 11.00 1.47 1.16
N PHE A 99 11.13 0.20 1.52
CA PHE A 99 10.52 -0.96 0.90
C PHE A 99 10.60 -2.13 1.90
N GLY A 100 9.86 -3.20 1.64
CA GLY A 100 9.88 -4.40 2.48
C GLY A 100 9.00 -4.30 3.73
N MET A 101 9.10 -5.32 4.59
CA MET A 101 8.42 -5.39 5.89
C MET A 101 9.37 -5.16 7.08
N LEU A 102 10.67 -5.31 6.85
CA LEU A 102 11.70 -5.24 7.87
C LEU A 102 12.81 -4.28 7.44
N CYS A 103 13.36 -3.55 8.41
CA CYS A 103 14.60 -2.83 8.17
C CYS A 103 15.79 -3.80 8.10
N ASP A 104 16.88 -3.39 7.45
CA ASP A 104 18.07 -4.22 7.26
C ASP A 104 18.59 -4.81 8.58
N ARG A 105 18.54 -4.01 9.66
CA ARG A 105 18.94 -4.43 11.01
C ARG A 105 18.07 -5.58 11.54
N CYS A 106 16.75 -5.48 11.41
CA CYS A 106 15.85 -6.52 11.89
C CYS A 106 15.89 -7.77 11.00
N ALA A 107 15.99 -7.59 9.69
CA ALA A 107 16.16 -8.69 8.75
C ALA A 107 17.46 -9.48 9.05
N HIS A 108 18.56 -8.78 9.35
CA HIS A 108 19.83 -9.42 9.74
C HIS A 108 19.70 -10.21 11.04
N ARG A 109 19.13 -9.60 12.09
CA ARG A 109 18.96 -10.24 13.40
C ARG A 109 18.06 -11.48 13.36
N ILE A 110 17.08 -11.52 12.45
CA ILE A 110 16.27 -12.73 12.22
C ILE A 110 17.08 -13.80 11.51
N LYS A 111 17.86 -13.43 10.49
CA LYS A 111 18.75 -14.37 9.78
C LYS A 111 19.80 -14.99 10.71
N THR A 112 20.30 -14.24 11.69
CA THR A 112 21.25 -14.72 12.71
C THR A 112 20.57 -15.45 13.87
N GLY A 113 19.24 -15.52 13.92
CA GLY A 113 18.49 -16.19 14.97
C GLY A 113 18.41 -15.42 16.30
N GLU A 114 18.84 -14.15 16.33
CA GLU A 114 18.77 -13.30 17.52
C GLU A 114 17.33 -12.86 17.86
N ILE A 115 16.40 -12.99 16.91
CA ILE A 115 14.97 -12.71 17.09
C ILE A 115 14.14 -13.72 16.32
N SER A 116 13.02 -14.16 16.91
CA SER A 116 12.02 -14.98 16.24
C SER A 116 10.72 -14.19 16.14
N MET A 117 10.19 -14.02 14.93
CA MET A 117 8.90 -13.37 14.70
C MET A 117 7.79 -14.41 14.66
N LYS A 118 6.63 -14.09 15.27
CA LYS A 118 5.38 -14.82 15.03
C LYS A 118 4.70 -14.28 13.78
N GLU A 119 3.95 -15.12 13.09
CA GLU A 119 3.23 -14.70 11.88
C GLU A 119 2.23 -13.57 12.18
N PRO A 120 2.16 -12.53 11.34
CA PRO A 120 1.26 -11.41 11.56
C PRO A 120 -0.20 -11.81 11.28
N THR A 121 -1.08 -11.66 12.28
CA THR A 121 -2.53 -11.87 12.10
C THR A 121 -3.20 -10.59 11.58
N GLY A 122 -2.97 -10.29 10.30
CA GLY A 122 -3.72 -9.29 9.54
C GLY A 122 -3.17 -7.85 9.56
N SER A 123 -3.58 -7.06 8.56
CA SER A 123 -3.14 -5.67 8.37
C SER A 123 -4.31 -4.76 8.02
N THR A 124 -4.31 -3.54 8.56
CA THR A 124 -5.33 -2.51 8.26
C THR A 124 -4.68 -1.22 7.76
N LEU A 125 -5.38 -0.53 6.86
CA LEU A 125 -4.96 0.76 6.30
C LEU A 125 -5.72 1.88 7.02
N ASP A 126 -5.00 2.71 7.78
CA ASP A 126 -5.60 3.91 8.35
C ASP A 126 -5.65 5.00 7.28
N THR A 127 -6.86 5.25 6.76
CA THR A 127 -7.08 6.17 5.63
C THR A 127 -6.90 7.65 6.06
N ALA A 128 -6.98 7.95 7.35
CA ALA A 128 -6.82 9.31 7.88
C ALA A 128 -5.35 9.77 7.90
N THR A 129 -4.41 8.86 8.20
CA THR A 129 -2.97 9.17 8.28
C THR A 129 -2.17 8.59 7.11
N GLY A 130 -2.77 7.73 6.28
CA GLY A 130 -2.06 6.98 5.25
C GLY A 130 -1.09 5.94 5.82
N THR A 131 -1.19 5.64 7.12
CA THR A 131 -0.31 4.65 7.75
C THR A 131 -0.89 3.25 7.61
N TYR A 132 -0.05 2.32 7.17
CA TYR A 132 -0.36 0.89 7.20
C TYR A 132 0.08 0.35 8.56
N ARG A 133 -0.79 -0.36 9.26
CA ARG A 133 -0.46 -1.02 10.54
C ARG A 133 -0.80 -2.50 10.48
N VAL A 134 0.16 -3.32 10.90
CA VAL A 134 -0.05 -4.74 11.17
C VAL A 134 -0.59 -4.86 12.59
N LEU A 135 -1.73 -5.52 12.75
CA LEU A 135 -2.33 -5.70 14.08
C LEU A 135 -1.55 -6.81 14.81
N SER A 136 -0.91 -6.46 15.91
CA SER A 136 -0.42 -7.44 16.88
C SER A 136 -1.60 -7.76 17.79
N SER A 137 -1.98 -9.03 17.94
CA SER A 137 -2.96 -9.43 18.94
C SER A 137 -2.43 -9.09 20.34
N GLU A 138 -2.94 -8.02 20.93
CA GLU A 138 -2.64 -7.67 22.32
C GLU A 138 -3.24 -8.75 23.23
N PRO A 139 -2.47 -9.40 24.12
CA PRO A 139 -3.06 -10.17 25.21
C PRO A 139 -3.82 -9.18 26.10
N GLY A 140 -5.11 -9.45 26.31
CA GLY A 140 -6.07 -8.54 26.90
C GLY A 140 -5.58 -7.88 28.20
N ASN A 141 -5.64 -6.56 28.24
CA ASN A 141 -5.54 -5.81 29.49
C ASN A 141 -6.62 -4.72 29.49
N GLY A 142 -7.48 -4.76 30.51
CA GLY A 142 -8.75 -4.02 30.57
C GLY A 142 -8.59 -2.50 30.40
N MET A 143 -9.44 -1.93 29.55
CA MET A 143 -9.57 -0.48 29.39
C MET A 143 -10.03 0.16 30.70
N ARG A 144 -9.17 0.98 31.31
CA ARG A 144 -9.60 1.99 32.28
C ARG A 144 -10.08 3.22 31.52
N PHE A 145 -11.35 3.55 31.67
CA PHE A 145 -11.95 4.78 31.15
C PHE A 145 -11.36 5.99 31.86
N VAL A 146 -10.63 6.83 31.13
CA VAL A 146 -10.35 8.21 31.55
C VAL A 146 -11.28 9.10 30.74
N ASN A 147 -12.34 9.58 31.38
CA ASN A 147 -13.22 10.59 30.82
C ASN A 147 -12.42 11.88 30.67
N ASN A 148 -12.16 12.32 29.43
CA ASN A 148 -11.79 13.69 29.17
C ASN A 148 -12.70 14.24 28.05
N GLN A 149 -13.59 15.14 28.45
CA GLN A 149 -14.63 15.72 27.62
C GLN A 149 -14.07 17.01 26.99
N PRO A 150 -13.95 17.13 25.65
CA PRO A 150 -13.44 18.34 25.03
C PRO A 150 -14.53 19.43 24.95
N GLU A 151 -14.15 20.63 25.36
CA GLU A 151 -15.01 21.82 25.38
C GLU A 151 -15.36 22.32 23.96
N ARG A 152 -16.62 22.76 23.84
CA ARG A 152 -17.26 23.27 22.62
C ARG A 152 -16.74 24.66 22.26
N ILE A 153 -16.21 24.84 21.04
CA ILE A 153 -16.12 26.17 20.41
C ILE A 153 -17.32 26.33 19.46
N ARG A 154 -18.34 27.07 19.91
CA ARG A 154 -19.50 27.50 19.09
C ARG A 154 -19.12 28.77 18.31
N LYS A 155 -19.23 28.68 16.99
CA LYS A 155 -19.16 29.80 16.05
C LYS A 155 -20.32 30.78 16.33
N GLN A 156 -20.01 32.04 16.59
CA GLN A 156 -20.94 33.17 16.53
C GLN A 156 -21.09 33.61 15.07
N ASN A 157 -22.33 33.64 14.58
CA ASN A 157 -22.85 34.63 13.63
C ASN A 157 -24.26 34.26 13.17
N ARG A 158 -25.28 34.96 13.69
CA ARG A 158 -26.43 35.49 12.91
C ARG A 158 -27.50 36.19 13.78
N HIS A 159 -28.14 37.21 13.16
CA HIS A 159 -29.36 37.99 13.49
C HIS A 159 -29.14 39.14 14.50
N LYS A 160 -29.22 40.45 14.16
CA LYS A 160 -30.24 41.31 13.49
C LYS A 160 -31.62 41.25 14.14
N GLU A 161 -31.96 42.32 14.86
CA GLU A 161 -33.29 42.89 15.17
C GLU A 161 -32.98 44.33 15.67
N ASP A 162 -33.20 45.38 14.86
CA ASP A 162 -34.42 46.21 14.79
C ASP A 162 -34.90 46.72 16.15
N GLU A 163 -34.71 48.02 16.42
CA GLU A 163 -35.72 48.82 17.13
C GLU A 163 -35.51 50.32 16.89
N THR A 164 -36.32 50.80 15.95
CA THR A 164 -36.79 52.19 15.84
C THR A 164 -37.76 52.44 16.99
N LYS A 165 -37.50 53.44 17.84
CA LYS A 165 -38.41 54.53 18.24
C LYS A 165 -37.99 55.17 19.56
#